data_AF-A0AAV7R9H5-F1
#
_entry.id   AF-A0AAV7R9H5-F1
#
_cell.length_a   1.000
_cell.length_b   1.000
_cell.length_c   1.000
_cell.angle_alpha   90.00
_cell.angle_beta   90.00
_cell.angle_gamma   90.00
#
_symmetry.space_group_name_H-M   'P 1'
#
loop_
_entity.id
_entity.type
_entity.pdbx_description
1 polymer ?
#
loop_
_entity_poly.entity_id
_entity_poly.type
_entity_poly.pdbx_seq_one_letter_code
_entity_poly.pdbx_strand_id
1 'polypeptide(L)'
;MRSGLRELCGGLREVRDGLREVRSGPREWTPRGEEWTPRGEIGLREVRGGLQEVRSGTREVRGGLREVTCGLREVRGGLREVRSGFREVNGGLREVRGELREVRSGLREVRGELREVRSGLREVSGGLREVSGGLREVRSGLREVSGGLREVRGGLQEVRSGTREVRGGLREVTCGLREVRSGLREVSGGLREVRGGLREVRGGLREVRGGLREVRIGLREVRGGLREVRSGLRELRGELREVRGGLREVRSGLREVRGGLREVRSGFREVNGGLREVRGELREVRSGLREVRGELREVRSGLREVSGGLREVSGGLREVRSGLRVVSAGLREVRGGLQEVSSGTREVRGGLREVTCGLREVRSGLREVSGGLREVRGGLREVRSGP
;
A
#
# COMPACT_ATOMS: atom_id res chain seq x y z
N MET A 1 -57.56 26.37 188.05
CA MET A 1 -58.38 25.15 188.26
C MET A 1 -58.00 24.39 189.54
N ARG A 2 -56.71 24.07 189.80
CA ARG A 2 -56.28 23.41 191.06
C ARG A 2 -56.38 24.29 192.32
N SER A 3 -56.24 25.62 192.21
CA SER A 3 -56.43 26.59 193.31
C SER A 3 -57.91 26.73 193.69
N GLY A 4 -58.77 27.06 192.71
CA GLY A 4 -60.21 27.24 192.95
C GLY A 4 -60.94 26.00 193.45
N LEU A 5 -60.49 24.78 193.13
CA LEU A 5 -61.02 23.54 193.74
C LEU A 5 -60.62 23.38 195.21
N ARG A 6 -59.44 23.87 195.63
CA ARG A 6 -59.03 23.87 197.05
C ARG A 6 -59.85 24.87 197.86
N GLU A 7 -60.09 26.06 197.33
CA GLU A 7 -60.94 27.07 197.97
C GLU A 7 -62.39 26.59 198.13
N LEU A 8 -62.96 25.97 197.09
CA LEU A 8 -64.30 25.37 197.14
C LEU A 8 -64.41 24.26 198.22
N CYS A 9 -63.36 23.45 198.38
CA CYS A 9 -63.29 22.43 199.43
C CYS A 9 -63.06 23.01 200.83
N GLY A 10 -62.40 24.17 200.96
CA GLY A 10 -62.20 24.90 202.22
C GLY A 10 -63.51 25.48 202.76
N GLY A 11 -64.20 26.27 201.93
CA GLY A 11 -65.48 26.88 202.30
C GLY A 11 -66.59 25.87 202.62
N LEU A 12 -66.59 24.69 201.98
CA LEU A 12 -67.52 23.60 202.33
C LEU A 12 -67.25 22.96 203.70
N ARG A 13 -66.02 23.04 204.23
CA ARG A 13 -65.70 22.57 205.59
C ARG A 13 -66.17 23.55 206.66
N GLU A 14 -65.97 24.85 206.45
CA GLU A 14 -66.43 25.88 207.41
C GLU A 14 -67.95 25.87 207.58
N VAL A 15 -68.71 25.76 206.48
CA VAL A 15 -70.18 25.64 206.54
C VAL A 15 -70.64 24.42 207.35
N ARG A 16 -69.88 23.32 207.28
CA ARG A 16 -70.19 22.08 208.01
C ARG A 16 -69.92 22.21 209.51
N ASP A 17 -68.88 22.92 209.90
CA ASP A 17 -68.46 23.03 211.30
C ASP A 17 -69.36 24.01 212.07
N GLY A 18 -69.80 25.12 211.45
CA GLY A 18 -70.80 26.03 212.04
C GLY A 18 -72.19 25.40 212.23
N LEU A 19 -72.59 24.46 211.37
CA LEU A 19 -73.83 23.69 211.53
C LEU A 19 -73.80 22.71 212.72
N ARG A 20 -72.61 22.34 213.21
CA ARG A 20 -72.45 21.44 214.37
C ARG A 20 -72.67 22.16 215.70
N GLU A 21 -72.28 23.42 215.79
CA GLU A 21 -72.30 24.20 217.03
C GLU A 21 -73.73 24.57 217.46
N VAL A 22 -74.60 24.85 216.49
CA VAL A 22 -76.04 25.12 216.70
C VAL A 22 -76.78 23.96 217.40
N ARG A 23 -76.20 22.75 217.38
CA ARG A 23 -76.87 21.53 217.84
C ARG A 23 -76.68 21.19 219.34
N SER A 24 -75.90 21.92 220.16
CA SER A 24 -75.39 21.35 221.44
C SER A 24 -75.42 22.15 222.78
N GLY A 25 -76.30 23.14 223.03
CA GLY A 25 -76.29 23.91 224.31
C GLY A 25 -77.50 23.73 225.28
N PRO A 26 -77.33 23.67 226.64
CA PRO A 26 -78.40 23.60 227.67
C PRO A 26 -78.74 24.94 228.39
N ARG A 27 -79.78 24.91 229.26
CA ARG A 27 -80.56 26.04 229.84
C ARG A 27 -80.38 26.18 231.38
N GLU A 28 -80.02 27.35 231.93
CA GLU A 28 -80.14 27.72 233.37
C GLU A 28 -80.13 29.27 233.59
N TRP A 29 -80.72 29.79 234.69
CA TRP A 29 -81.05 31.22 235.00
C TRP A 29 -80.98 31.57 236.53
N THR A 30 -80.56 32.79 236.98
CA THR A 30 -80.81 33.48 238.33
C THR A 30 -80.27 34.98 238.36
N PRO A 31 -80.44 35.89 239.40
CA PRO A 31 -81.24 37.16 239.28
C PRO A 31 -80.56 38.56 239.58
N ARG A 32 -81.35 39.65 239.38
CA ARG A 32 -81.21 41.14 239.60
C ARG A 32 -80.78 42.05 238.40
N GLY A 33 -81.81 42.58 237.72
CA GLY A 33 -82.04 43.98 237.26
C GLY A 33 -81.11 44.65 236.24
N GLU A 34 -81.54 45.14 235.08
CA GLU A 34 -82.81 45.13 234.34
C GLU A 34 -82.47 45.11 232.83
N GLU A 35 -83.33 44.45 232.06
CA GLU A 35 -83.35 44.26 230.59
C GLU A 35 -82.47 43.16 229.93
N TRP A 36 -83.16 42.36 229.09
CA TRP A 36 -82.75 41.04 228.57
C TRP A 36 -82.89 40.96 227.03
N THR A 37 -81.92 40.34 226.32
CA THR A 37 -82.06 39.82 224.92
C THR A 37 -81.09 38.62 224.63
N PRO A 38 -81.37 37.73 223.64
CA PRO A 38 -80.84 36.35 223.61
C PRO A 38 -79.67 36.06 222.63
N ARG A 39 -78.81 35.09 223.02
CA ARG A 39 -77.53 34.66 222.40
C ARG A 39 -77.66 33.81 221.10
N GLY A 40 -78.45 34.25 220.12
CA GLY A 40 -78.71 33.51 218.87
C GLY A 40 -77.87 33.89 217.62
N GLU A 41 -77.03 34.92 217.67
CA GLU A 41 -76.50 35.56 216.43
C GLU A 41 -75.09 35.14 215.97
N ILE A 42 -74.31 34.41 216.77
CA ILE A 42 -72.90 34.16 216.44
C ILE A 42 -72.76 33.07 215.36
N GLY A 43 -73.55 31.98 215.43
CA GLY A 43 -73.45 30.87 214.46
C GLY A 43 -73.93 31.19 213.04
N LEU A 44 -74.77 32.22 212.84
CA LEU A 44 -75.25 32.61 211.50
C LEU A 44 -74.22 33.43 210.71
N ARG A 45 -73.23 34.03 211.38
CA ARG A 45 -72.17 34.81 210.72
C ARG A 45 -71.14 33.93 210.00
N GLU A 46 -70.79 32.78 210.59
CA GLU A 46 -69.83 31.83 209.99
C GLU A 46 -70.39 31.15 208.74
N VAL A 47 -71.67 30.76 208.76
CA VAL A 47 -72.33 30.16 207.58
C VAL A 47 -72.37 31.15 206.40
N ARG A 48 -72.50 32.45 206.67
CA ARG A 48 -72.51 33.49 205.62
C ARG A 48 -71.12 33.71 204.99
N GLY A 49 -70.06 33.53 205.77
CA GLY A 49 -68.67 33.60 205.29
C GLY A 49 -68.35 32.46 204.32
N GLY A 50 -68.64 31.22 204.71
CA GLY A 50 -68.37 30.05 203.87
C GLY A 50 -69.17 30.04 202.55
N LEU A 51 -70.38 30.59 202.53
CA LEU A 51 -71.18 30.75 201.29
C LEU A 51 -70.59 31.79 200.33
N GLN A 52 -69.84 32.78 200.82
CA GLN A 52 -69.14 33.74 199.97
C GLN A 52 -67.94 33.12 199.27
N GLU A 53 -67.16 32.26 199.95
CA GLU A 53 -66.03 31.55 199.34
C GLU A 53 -66.46 30.54 198.27
N VAL A 54 -67.58 29.82 198.49
CA VAL A 54 -68.12 28.92 197.46
C VAL A 54 -68.49 29.69 196.18
N ARG A 55 -68.95 30.94 196.33
CA ARG A 55 -69.31 31.83 195.22
C ARG A 55 -68.11 32.40 194.48
N SER A 56 -66.96 32.63 195.15
CA SER A 56 -65.71 33.01 194.46
C SER A 56 -65.11 31.82 193.71
N GLY A 57 -65.08 30.63 194.33
CA GLY A 57 -64.60 29.41 193.69
C GLY A 57 -65.39 29.02 192.44
N THR A 58 -66.72 29.17 192.44
CA THR A 58 -67.54 28.94 191.24
C THR A 58 -67.31 29.97 190.13
N ARG A 59 -66.94 31.22 190.46
CA ARG A 59 -66.56 32.22 189.45
C ARG A 59 -65.23 31.88 188.78
N GLU A 60 -64.23 31.42 189.53
CA GLU A 60 -62.95 30.99 188.95
C GLU A 60 -63.11 29.80 188.00
N VAL A 61 -63.90 28.79 188.39
CA VAL A 61 -64.16 27.62 187.54
C VAL A 61 -64.84 28.05 186.23
N ARG A 62 -65.78 29.00 186.29
CA ARG A 62 -66.43 29.58 185.10
C ARG A 62 -65.44 30.36 184.21
N GLY A 63 -64.44 31.02 184.81
CA GLY A 63 -63.34 31.68 184.09
C GLY A 63 -62.46 30.67 183.35
N GLY A 64 -62.03 29.60 184.03
CA GLY A 64 -61.22 28.55 183.42
C GLY A 64 -61.94 27.78 182.30
N LEU A 65 -63.25 27.54 182.43
CA LEU A 65 -64.07 26.97 181.35
C LEU A 65 -64.12 27.90 180.13
N ARG A 66 -64.18 29.23 180.32
CA ARG A 66 -64.12 30.19 179.21
C ARG A 66 -62.77 30.16 178.49
N GLU A 67 -61.65 30.05 179.22
CA GLU A 67 -60.31 29.90 178.61
C GLU A 67 -60.19 28.62 177.77
N VAL A 68 -60.66 27.48 178.27
CA VAL A 68 -60.66 26.21 177.50
C VAL A 68 -61.51 26.34 176.23
N THR A 69 -62.64 27.05 176.32
CA THR A 69 -63.51 27.28 175.15
C THR A 69 -62.83 28.19 174.11
N CYS A 70 -62.02 29.16 174.55
CA CYS A 70 -61.24 30.04 173.67
C CYS A 70 -60.06 29.27 173.04
N GLY A 71 -59.32 28.47 173.82
CA GLY A 71 -58.25 27.62 173.30
C GLY A 71 -58.74 26.58 172.29
N LEU A 72 -59.92 25.98 172.51
CA LEU A 72 -60.54 25.09 171.50
C LEU A 72 -60.98 25.84 170.24
N ARG A 73 -61.36 27.13 170.34
CA ARG A 73 -61.60 27.98 169.15
C ARG A 73 -60.32 28.27 168.38
N GLU A 74 -59.20 28.52 169.07
CA GLU A 74 -57.89 28.73 168.43
C GLU A 74 -57.39 27.47 167.73
N VAL A 75 -57.48 26.29 168.37
CA VAL A 75 -57.13 25.00 167.75
C VAL A 75 -57.99 24.73 166.52
N ARG A 76 -59.28 25.05 166.56
CA ARG A 76 -60.18 24.95 165.40
C ARG A 76 -59.82 25.95 164.29
N GLY A 77 -59.27 27.11 164.64
CA GLY A 77 -58.67 28.08 163.71
C GLY A 77 -57.42 27.52 163.04
N GLY A 78 -56.46 27.03 163.81
CA GLY A 78 -55.23 26.42 163.29
C GLY A 78 -55.49 25.18 162.41
N LEU A 79 -56.45 24.33 162.77
CA LEU A 79 -56.87 23.21 161.91
C LEU A 79 -57.52 23.66 160.59
N ARG A 80 -58.18 24.83 160.56
CA ARG A 80 -58.69 25.41 159.31
C ARG A 80 -57.55 25.94 158.43
N GLU A 81 -56.52 26.54 159.02
CA GLU A 81 -55.32 27.01 158.31
C GLU A 81 -54.49 25.84 157.75
N VAL A 82 -54.30 24.77 158.52
CA VAL A 82 -53.63 23.56 158.01
C VAL A 82 -54.42 22.96 156.83
N ARG A 83 -55.76 22.95 156.92
CA ARG A 83 -56.61 22.48 155.83
C ARG A 83 -56.60 23.41 154.61
N SER A 84 -56.38 24.72 154.77
CA SER A 84 -56.20 25.63 153.63
C SER A 84 -54.82 25.45 153.00
N GLY A 85 -53.75 25.32 153.80
CA GLY A 85 -52.40 25.04 153.30
C GLY A 85 -52.32 23.72 152.54
N PHE A 86 -52.97 22.65 153.03
CA PHE A 86 -53.05 21.39 152.28
C PHE A 86 -53.83 21.51 150.97
N ARG A 87 -54.82 22.42 150.91
CA ARG A 87 -55.56 22.73 149.68
C ARG A 87 -54.70 23.50 148.69
N GLU A 88 -53.89 24.45 149.15
CA GLU A 88 -52.92 25.19 148.33
C GLU A 88 -51.84 24.26 147.76
N VAL A 89 -51.25 23.40 148.59
CA VAL A 89 -50.25 22.42 148.13
C VAL A 89 -50.84 21.46 147.09
N ASN A 90 -52.08 20.99 147.31
CA ASN A 90 -52.76 20.12 146.35
C ASN A 90 -53.18 20.88 145.07
N GLY A 91 -53.39 22.19 145.17
CA GLY A 91 -53.55 23.10 144.02
C GLY A 91 -52.25 23.22 143.21
N GLY A 92 -51.14 23.55 143.86
CA GLY A 92 -49.82 23.66 143.23
C GLY A 92 -49.33 22.34 142.62
N LEU A 93 -49.59 21.19 143.27
CA LEU A 93 -49.28 19.88 142.69
C LEU A 93 -50.13 19.57 141.44
N ARG A 94 -51.37 20.06 141.37
CA ARG A 94 -52.20 19.94 140.16
C ARG A 94 -51.67 20.84 139.04
N GLU A 95 -51.19 22.03 139.39
CA GLU A 95 -50.59 22.99 138.47
C GLU A 95 -49.28 22.45 137.86
N VAL A 96 -48.35 21.98 138.68
CA VAL A 96 -47.12 21.30 138.24
C VAL A 96 -47.42 20.07 137.38
N ARG A 97 -48.47 19.31 137.71
CA ARG A 97 -48.91 18.17 136.88
C ARG A 97 -49.52 18.61 135.55
N GLY A 98 -50.11 19.80 135.49
CA GLY A 98 -50.56 20.47 134.26
C GLY A 98 -49.37 20.89 133.40
N GLU A 99 -48.42 21.62 133.97
CA GLU A 99 -47.18 22.05 133.32
C GLU A 99 -46.37 20.86 132.79
N LEU A 100 -46.21 19.79 133.57
CA LEU A 100 -45.54 18.56 133.10
C LEU A 100 -46.29 17.87 131.95
N ARG A 101 -47.62 18.00 131.88
CA ARG A 101 -48.38 17.50 130.73
C ARG A 101 -48.15 18.36 129.49
N GLU A 102 -48.05 19.67 129.65
CA GLU A 102 -47.73 20.63 128.58
C GLU A 102 -46.30 20.46 128.06
N VAL A 103 -45.32 20.29 128.94
CA VAL A 103 -43.94 19.95 128.53
C VAL A 103 -43.91 18.62 127.79
N ARG A 104 -44.70 17.64 128.23
CA ARG A 104 -44.80 16.33 127.55
C ARG A 104 -45.56 16.40 126.23
N SER A 105 -46.47 17.35 126.01
CA SER A 105 -47.06 17.60 124.70
C SER A 105 -46.08 18.35 123.80
N GLY A 106 -45.41 19.40 124.29
CA GLY A 106 -44.39 20.13 123.54
C GLY A 106 -43.22 19.23 123.09
N LEU A 107 -42.73 18.34 123.95
CA LEU A 107 -41.72 17.34 123.56
C LEU A 107 -42.22 16.33 122.52
N ARG A 108 -43.54 16.06 122.48
CA ARG A 108 -44.13 15.22 121.43
C ARG A 108 -44.26 15.98 120.11
N GLU A 109 -44.61 17.26 120.15
CA GLU A 109 -44.64 18.16 118.99
C GLU A 109 -43.25 18.31 118.37
N VAL A 110 -42.23 18.65 119.17
CA VAL A 110 -40.83 18.73 118.73
C VAL A 110 -40.35 17.40 118.14
N ARG A 111 -40.76 16.26 118.73
CA ARG A 111 -40.45 14.94 118.17
C ARG A 111 -41.18 14.68 116.84
N GLY A 112 -42.37 15.23 116.65
CA GLY A 112 -43.11 15.22 115.39
C GLY A 112 -42.40 16.06 114.34
N GLU A 113 -42.07 17.31 114.65
CA GLU A 113 -41.33 18.23 113.77
C GLU A 113 -39.96 17.66 113.37
N LEU A 114 -39.20 17.09 114.32
CA LEU A 114 -37.93 16.42 114.00
C LEU A 114 -38.11 15.20 113.08
N ARG A 115 -39.25 14.50 113.16
CA ARG A 115 -39.57 13.42 112.21
C ARG A 115 -39.88 13.97 110.83
N GLU A 116 -40.61 15.09 110.75
CA GLU A 116 -40.89 15.78 109.48
C GLU A 116 -39.63 16.31 108.83
N VAL A 117 -38.75 17.00 109.58
CA VAL A 117 -37.43 17.45 109.10
C VAL A 117 -36.61 16.26 108.61
N ARG A 118 -36.61 15.14 109.35
CA ARG A 118 -35.91 13.92 108.91
C ARG A 118 -36.54 13.30 107.67
N SER A 119 -37.84 13.46 107.45
CA SER A 119 -38.51 13.05 106.20
C SER A 119 -38.08 13.96 105.05
N GLY A 120 -38.16 15.28 105.23
CA GLY A 120 -37.74 16.28 104.23
C GLY A 120 -36.26 16.13 103.84
N LEU A 121 -35.37 15.87 104.79
CA LEU A 121 -33.96 15.58 104.49
C LEU A 121 -33.75 14.29 103.69
N ARG A 122 -34.61 13.28 103.91
CA ARG A 122 -34.60 12.05 103.10
C ARG A 122 -35.11 12.31 101.69
N GLU A 123 -36.16 13.11 101.54
CA GLU A 123 -36.68 13.53 100.23
C GLU A 123 -35.65 14.34 99.46
N VAL A 124 -35.00 15.32 100.08
CA VAL A 124 -33.90 16.09 99.48
C VAL A 124 -32.74 15.17 99.10
N SER A 125 -32.36 14.22 99.97
CA SER A 125 -31.33 13.23 99.64
C SER A 125 -31.74 12.33 98.47
N GLY A 126 -33.03 11.99 98.35
CA GLY A 126 -33.61 11.27 97.21
C GLY A 126 -33.50 12.09 95.93
N GLY A 127 -33.98 13.35 95.95
CA GLY A 127 -33.90 14.27 94.82
C GLY A 127 -32.46 14.53 94.36
N LEU A 128 -31.50 14.69 95.28
CA LEU A 128 -30.07 14.83 94.94
C LEU A 128 -29.48 13.57 94.29
N ARG A 129 -29.95 12.38 94.68
CA ARG A 129 -29.57 11.12 94.03
C ARG A 129 -30.16 11.02 92.62
N GLU A 130 -31.41 11.43 92.44
CA GLU A 130 -32.06 11.49 91.12
C GLU A 130 -31.34 12.48 90.19
N VAL A 131 -31.04 13.70 90.66
CA VAL A 131 -30.26 14.69 89.91
C VAL A 131 -28.87 14.15 89.56
N SER A 132 -28.20 13.47 90.51
CA SER A 132 -26.92 12.81 90.24
C SER A 132 -27.04 11.70 89.19
N GLY A 133 -28.15 10.95 89.19
CA GLY A 133 -28.48 9.96 88.16
C GLY A 133 -28.67 10.62 86.79
N GLY A 134 -29.52 11.64 86.71
CA GLY A 134 -29.76 12.39 85.47
C GLY A 134 -28.49 13.05 84.92
N LEU A 135 -27.61 13.61 85.76
CA LEU A 135 -26.32 14.15 85.32
C LEU A 135 -25.39 13.05 84.78
N ARG A 136 -25.43 11.84 85.33
CA ARG A 136 -24.67 10.69 84.79
C ARG A 136 -25.21 10.26 83.43
N GLU A 137 -26.53 10.23 83.27
CA GLU A 137 -27.19 9.93 81.98
C GLU A 137 -26.84 10.97 80.93
N VAL A 138 -26.95 12.27 81.24
CA VAL A 138 -26.54 13.37 80.35
C VAL A 138 -25.06 13.23 79.97
N ARG A 139 -24.19 12.91 80.93
CA ARG A 139 -22.77 12.68 80.66
C ARG A 139 -22.55 11.47 79.74
N SER A 140 -23.35 10.41 79.86
CA SER A 140 -23.31 9.26 78.96
C SER A 140 -23.75 9.67 77.55
N GLY A 141 -24.91 10.34 77.44
CA GLY A 141 -25.42 10.83 76.15
C GLY A 141 -24.45 11.78 75.45
N LEU A 142 -23.77 12.68 76.19
CA LEU A 142 -22.73 13.54 75.60
C LEU A 142 -21.50 12.75 75.12
N ARG A 143 -21.13 11.64 75.77
CA ARG A 143 -20.06 10.76 75.27
C ARG A 143 -20.49 10.03 74.01
N GLU A 144 -21.73 9.55 73.95
CA GLU A 144 -22.30 8.90 72.76
C GLU A 144 -22.36 9.87 71.58
N VAL A 145 -22.85 11.10 71.78
CA VAL A 145 -22.83 12.16 70.76
C VAL A 145 -21.40 12.47 70.31
N SER A 146 -20.45 12.57 71.25
CA SER A 146 -19.03 12.78 70.91
C SER A 146 -18.46 11.63 70.08
N GLY A 147 -18.84 10.38 70.39
CA GLY A 147 -18.52 9.19 69.60
C GLY A 147 -19.11 9.27 68.19
N GLY A 148 -20.40 9.54 68.07
CA GLY A 148 -21.09 9.69 66.78
C GLY A 148 -20.50 10.82 65.92
N LEU A 149 -20.12 11.96 66.52
CA LEU A 149 -19.45 13.05 65.80
C LEU A 149 -18.04 12.65 65.31
N ARG A 150 -17.31 11.81 66.05
CA ARG A 150 -16.03 11.26 65.60
C ARG A 150 -16.22 10.31 64.42
N GLU A 151 -17.24 9.46 64.45
CA GLU A 151 -17.58 8.57 63.35
C GLU A 151 -17.99 9.35 62.10
N VAL A 152 -18.86 10.36 62.23
CA VAL A 152 -19.24 11.25 61.12
C VAL A 152 -18.02 11.96 60.54
N ARG A 153 -17.10 12.44 61.39
CA ARG A 153 -15.84 13.03 60.92
C ARG A 153 -14.97 12.03 60.15
N GLY A 154 -14.91 10.78 60.61
CA GLY A 154 -14.23 9.68 59.91
C GLY A 154 -14.85 9.43 58.53
N GLY A 155 -16.17 9.26 58.46
CA GLY A 155 -16.90 9.07 57.20
C GLY A 155 -16.72 10.24 56.23
N LEU A 156 -16.72 11.49 56.71
CA LEU A 156 -16.44 12.66 55.87
C LEU A 156 -15.00 12.68 55.33
N GLN A 157 -14.02 12.18 56.10
CA GLN A 157 -12.64 12.04 55.61
C GLN A 157 -12.54 10.96 54.53
N GLU A 158 -13.21 9.83 54.71
CA GLU A 158 -13.28 8.76 53.71
C GLU A 158 -13.94 9.25 52.42
N VAL A 159 -15.09 9.92 52.50
CA VAL A 159 -15.76 10.53 51.34
C VAL A 159 -14.84 11.52 50.62
N ARG A 160 -14.10 12.34 51.38
CA ARG A 160 -13.13 13.28 50.80
C ARG A 160 -11.97 12.56 50.10
N SER A 161 -11.50 11.43 50.64
CA SER A 161 -10.49 10.58 49.99
C SER A 161 -11.02 9.98 48.69
N GLY A 162 -12.19 9.32 48.75
CA GLY A 162 -12.84 8.74 47.57
C GLY A 162 -13.12 9.78 46.48
N THR A 163 -13.53 11.00 46.86
CA THR A 163 -13.72 12.10 45.89
C THR A 163 -12.40 12.52 45.23
N ARG A 164 -11.28 12.50 45.96
CA ARG A 164 -9.95 12.77 45.38
C ARG A 164 -9.50 11.67 44.44
N GLU A 165 -9.72 10.41 44.79
CA GLU A 165 -9.42 9.25 43.94
C GLU A 165 -10.23 9.30 42.64
N VAL A 166 -11.54 9.54 42.73
CA VAL A 166 -12.41 9.73 41.54
C VAL A 166 -11.91 10.88 40.67
N ARG A 167 -11.50 12.01 41.27
CA ARG A 167 -10.92 13.13 40.52
C ARG A 167 -9.59 12.76 39.86
N GLY A 168 -8.78 11.92 40.49
CA GLY A 168 -7.56 11.33 39.92
C GLY A 168 -7.88 10.47 38.70
N GLY A 169 -8.78 9.49 38.85
CA GLY A 169 -9.22 8.62 37.77
C GLY A 169 -9.83 9.39 36.59
N LEU A 170 -10.63 10.43 36.84
CA LEU A 170 -11.17 11.28 35.77
C LEU A 170 -10.06 12.05 35.02
N ARG A 171 -8.98 12.47 35.70
CA ARG A 171 -7.83 13.09 35.05
C ARG A 171 -7.09 12.09 34.18
N GLU A 172 -6.89 10.87 34.65
CA GLU A 172 -6.26 9.78 33.88
C GLU A 172 -7.08 9.44 32.63
N VAL A 173 -8.39 9.27 32.77
CA VAL A 173 -9.31 9.05 31.63
C VAL A 173 -9.22 10.21 30.64
N THR A 174 -9.19 11.46 31.12
CA THR A 174 -9.05 12.62 30.24
C THR A 174 -7.72 12.62 29.49
N CYS A 175 -6.62 12.21 30.13
CA CYS A 175 -5.32 12.07 29.48
C CYS A 175 -5.32 10.95 28.44
N GLY A 176 -5.84 9.77 28.79
CA GLY A 176 -5.98 8.65 27.86
C GLY A 176 -6.84 9.02 26.63
N LEU A 177 -7.94 9.76 26.81
CA LEU A 177 -8.75 10.26 25.68
C LEU A 177 -7.99 11.25 24.80
N ARG A 178 -7.09 12.07 25.36
CA ARG A 178 -6.21 12.96 24.57
C ARG A 178 -5.19 12.17 23.76
N GLU A 179 -4.60 11.13 24.34
CA GLU A 179 -3.67 10.23 23.66
C GLU A 179 -4.37 9.48 22.52
N VAL A 180 -5.54 8.90 22.76
CA VAL A 180 -6.37 8.26 21.73
C VAL A 180 -6.69 9.24 20.61
N ARG A 181 -7.08 10.48 20.93
CA ARG A 181 -7.33 11.51 19.93
C ARG A 181 -6.08 11.87 19.10
N SER A 182 -4.89 11.88 19.73
CA SER A 182 -3.63 12.08 19.01
C SER A 182 -3.35 10.93 18.06
N GLY A 183 -3.44 9.69 18.55
CA GLY A 183 -3.25 8.49 17.73
C GLY A 183 -4.21 8.43 16.55
N LEU A 184 -5.49 8.80 16.74
CA LEU A 184 -6.46 8.88 15.63
C LEU A 184 -6.10 9.96 14.59
N ARG A 185 -5.48 11.08 15.00
CA ARG A 185 -4.97 12.09 14.06
C ARG A 185 -3.78 11.57 13.27
N GLU A 186 -2.86 10.87 13.92
CA GLU A 186 -1.70 10.23 13.27
C GLU A 186 -2.15 9.18 12.25
N VAL A 187 -3.07 8.29 12.64
CA VAL A 187 -3.68 7.29 11.73
C VAL A 187 -4.36 7.99 10.55
N SER A 188 -5.10 9.08 10.80
CA SER A 188 -5.73 9.86 9.72
C SER A 188 -4.70 10.51 8.79
N GLY A 189 -3.55 10.95 9.32
CA GLY A 189 -2.40 11.44 8.55
C GLY A 189 -1.82 10.35 7.65
N GLY A 190 -1.48 9.19 8.23
CA GLY A 190 -0.97 8.04 7.49
C GLY A 190 -1.92 7.55 6.39
N LEU A 191 -3.23 7.53 6.64
CA LEU A 191 -4.23 7.18 5.61
C LEU A 191 -4.26 8.20 4.45
N ARG A 192 -4.02 9.49 4.72
CA ARG A 192 -3.91 10.52 3.66
C ARG A 192 -2.65 10.33 2.83
N GLU A 193 -1.54 9.99 3.45
CA GLU A 193 -0.27 9.68 2.76
C GLU A 193 -0.41 8.44 1.87
N VAL A 194 -0.99 7.34 2.40
CA VAL A 194 -1.28 6.13 1.62
C VAL A 194 -2.18 6.46 0.41
N ARG A 195 -3.22 7.29 0.61
CA ARG A 195 -4.08 7.74 -0.50
C ARG A 195 -3.32 8.58 -1.52
N GLY A 196 -2.36 9.39 -1.09
CA GLY A 196 -1.43 10.14 -1.95
C GLY A 196 -0.59 9.19 -2.80
N GLY A 197 0.13 8.24 -2.16
CA GLY A 197 0.95 7.25 -2.84
C GLY A 197 0.15 6.39 -3.84
N LEU A 198 -1.07 5.98 -3.51
CA LEU A 198 -1.95 5.26 -4.44
C LEU A 198 -2.35 6.09 -5.67
N ARG A 199 -2.48 7.42 -5.53
CA ARG A 199 -2.73 8.30 -6.68
C ARG A 199 -1.50 8.42 -7.58
N GLU A 200 -0.31 8.51 -7.00
CA GLU A 200 0.96 8.53 -7.75
C GLU A 200 1.17 7.22 -8.50
N VAL A 201 0.98 6.07 -7.86
CA VAL A 201 1.05 4.75 -8.51
C VAL A 201 0.05 4.67 -9.68
N ARG A 202 -1.18 5.16 -9.49
CA ARG A 202 -2.18 5.22 -10.57
C ARG A 202 -1.74 6.14 -11.71
N GLY A 203 -1.05 7.24 -11.42
CA GLY A 203 -0.43 8.13 -12.40
C GLY A 203 0.64 7.40 -13.22
N GLY A 204 1.62 6.80 -12.54
CA GLY A 204 2.69 6.02 -13.19
C GLY A 204 2.16 4.87 -14.04
N LEU A 205 1.13 4.14 -13.59
CA LEU A 205 0.49 3.09 -14.40
C LEU A 205 -0.19 3.63 -15.67
N ARG A 206 -0.72 4.86 -15.65
CA ARG A 206 -1.26 5.51 -16.86
C ARG A 206 -0.15 5.88 -17.83
N GLU A 207 0.97 6.40 -17.34
CA GLU A 207 2.15 6.72 -18.16
C GLU A 207 2.74 5.47 -18.81
N VAL A 208 2.94 4.39 -18.04
CA VAL A 208 3.39 3.09 -18.57
C VAL A 208 2.44 2.58 -19.65
N ARG A 209 1.13 2.68 -19.42
CA ARG A 209 0.12 2.30 -20.43
C ARG A 209 0.20 3.17 -21.69
N GLY A 210 0.53 4.46 -21.55
CA GLY A 210 0.80 5.38 -22.66
C GLY A 210 2.02 4.93 -23.47
N GLY A 211 3.17 4.75 -22.80
CA GLY A 211 4.40 4.28 -23.44
C GLY A 211 4.24 2.93 -24.14
N LEU A 212 3.51 1.98 -23.54
CA LEU A 212 3.21 0.70 -24.19
C LEU A 212 2.34 0.84 -25.45
N ARG A 213 1.46 1.85 -25.53
CA ARG A 213 0.71 2.15 -26.75
C ARG A 213 1.61 2.71 -27.84
N GLU A 214 2.52 3.62 -27.49
CA GLU A 214 3.50 4.20 -28.41
C GLU A 214 4.43 3.13 -28.97
N VAL A 215 4.99 2.26 -28.11
CA VAL A 215 5.80 1.12 -28.54
C VAL A 215 5.01 0.21 -29.50
N ARG A 216 3.73 -0.05 -29.24
CA ARG A 216 2.89 -0.84 -30.13
C ARG A 216 2.68 -0.18 -31.49
N ILE A 217 2.55 1.16 -31.54
CA ILE A 217 2.43 1.92 -32.78
C ILE A 217 3.76 1.83 -33.56
N GLY A 218 4.89 2.12 -32.90
CA GLY A 218 6.21 2.01 -33.54
C GLY A 218 6.52 0.60 -34.07
N LEU A 219 6.13 -0.46 -33.35
CA LEU A 219 6.27 -1.84 -33.83
C LEU A 219 5.39 -2.13 -35.07
N ARG A 220 4.21 -1.50 -35.19
CA ARG A 220 3.37 -1.61 -36.40
C ARG A 220 4.01 -0.89 -37.58
N GLU A 221 4.59 0.28 -37.36
CA GLU A 221 5.30 1.05 -38.40
C GLU A 221 6.53 0.28 -38.91
N VAL A 222 7.36 -0.25 -38.01
CA VAL A 222 8.51 -1.09 -38.38
C VAL A 222 8.04 -2.31 -39.18
N ARG A 223 6.95 -2.95 -38.77
CA ARG A 223 6.36 -4.07 -39.52
C ARG A 223 5.87 -3.65 -40.91
N GLY A 224 5.33 -2.44 -41.04
CA GLY A 224 4.97 -1.83 -42.33
C GLY A 224 6.20 -1.65 -43.22
N GLY A 225 7.22 -0.95 -42.73
CA GLY A 225 8.47 -0.72 -43.47
C GLY A 225 9.17 -2.02 -43.88
N LEU A 226 9.19 -3.04 -43.01
CA LEU A 226 9.72 -4.37 -43.38
C LEU A 226 8.94 -5.06 -44.49
N ARG A 227 7.61 -4.85 -44.58
CA ARG A 227 6.80 -5.37 -45.69
C ARG A 227 7.12 -4.66 -47.00
N GLU A 228 7.31 -3.34 -46.95
CA GLU A 228 7.69 -2.53 -48.12
C GLU A 228 9.07 -2.94 -48.64
N VAL A 229 10.07 -3.04 -47.76
CA VAL A 229 11.42 -3.54 -48.12
C VAL A 229 11.33 -4.93 -48.77
N ARG A 230 10.50 -5.83 -48.21
CA ARG A 230 10.30 -7.17 -48.79
C ARG A 230 9.60 -7.12 -50.17
N SER A 231 8.73 -6.13 -50.42
CA SER A 231 8.15 -5.92 -51.75
C SER A 231 9.22 -5.44 -52.73
N GLY A 232 9.95 -4.38 -52.38
CA GLY A 232 11.02 -3.83 -53.21
C GLY A 232 12.10 -4.86 -53.55
N LEU A 233 12.50 -5.72 -52.59
CA LEU A 233 13.43 -6.82 -52.87
C LEU A 233 12.87 -7.90 -53.81
N ARG A 234 11.54 -8.08 -53.86
CA ARG A 234 10.90 -9.00 -54.83
C ARG A 234 10.84 -8.38 -56.22
N GLU A 235 10.51 -7.10 -56.31
CA GLU A 235 10.52 -6.32 -57.56
C GLU A 235 11.92 -6.30 -58.17
N LEU A 236 12.94 -5.92 -57.39
CA LEU A 236 14.35 -5.94 -57.82
C LEU A 236 14.79 -7.34 -58.29
N ARG A 237 14.34 -8.41 -57.62
CA ARG A 237 14.63 -9.78 -58.06
C ARG A 237 13.96 -10.09 -59.40
N GLY A 238 12.78 -9.55 -59.67
CA GLY A 238 12.09 -9.62 -60.97
C GLY A 238 12.91 -8.93 -62.05
N GLU A 239 13.28 -7.67 -61.85
CA GLU A 239 14.10 -6.88 -62.78
C GLU A 239 15.45 -7.55 -63.08
N LEU A 240 16.13 -8.08 -62.06
CA LEU A 240 17.38 -8.83 -62.25
C LEU A 240 17.20 -10.10 -63.09
N ARG A 241 16.03 -10.75 -63.04
CA ARG A 241 15.73 -11.90 -63.91
C ARG A 241 15.51 -11.45 -65.35
N GLU A 242 14.85 -10.32 -65.57
CA GLU A 242 14.65 -9.74 -66.90
C GLU A 242 15.97 -9.31 -67.53
N VAL A 243 16.83 -8.61 -66.79
CA VAL A 243 18.19 -8.25 -67.24
C VAL A 243 18.99 -9.51 -67.60
N ARG A 244 18.90 -10.57 -66.79
CA ARG A 244 19.56 -11.84 -67.10
C ARG A 244 18.97 -12.49 -68.36
N GLY A 245 17.68 -12.35 -68.61
CA GLY A 245 17.01 -12.76 -69.84
C GLY A 245 17.57 -12.02 -71.05
N GLY A 246 17.55 -10.68 -71.02
CA GLY A 246 18.10 -9.84 -72.08
C GLY A 246 19.58 -10.11 -72.37
N LEU A 247 20.41 -10.33 -71.34
CA LEU A 247 21.81 -10.73 -71.54
C LEU A 247 21.96 -12.09 -72.23
N ARG A 248 21.04 -13.04 -72.02
CA ARG A 248 21.04 -14.32 -72.75
C ARG A 248 20.67 -14.12 -74.21
N GLU A 249 19.70 -13.26 -74.50
CA GLU A 249 19.29 -12.91 -75.85
C GLU A 249 20.42 -12.23 -76.62
N VAL A 250 21.06 -11.21 -76.03
CA VAL A 250 22.25 -10.56 -76.60
C VAL A 250 23.35 -11.58 -76.89
N ARG A 251 23.60 -12.52 -75.97
CA ARG A 251 24.58 -13.59 -76.18
C ARG A 251 24.18 -14.54 -77.32
N SER A 252 22.88 -14.78 -77.53
CA SER A 252 22.38 -15.55 -78.67
C SER A 252 22.60 -14.79 -79.98
N GLY A 253 22.16 -13.53 -80.04
CA GLY A 253 22.36 -12.68 -81.20
C GLY A 253 23.83 -12.52 -81.59
N LEU A 254 24.74 -12.36 -80.62
CA LEU A 254 26.18 -12.33 -80.89
C LEU A 254 26.72 -13.66 -81.46
N ARG A 255 26.14 -14.81 -81.08
CA ARG A 255 26.50 -16.11 -81.68
C ARG A 255 25.99 -16.22 -83.10
N GLU A 256 24.78 -15.75 -83.38
CA GLU A 256 24.21 -15.70 -84.74
C GLU A 256 25.04 -14.79 -85.65
N VAL A 257 25.37 -13.57 -85.20
CA VAL A 257 26.27 -12.65 -85.93
C VAL A 257 27.62 -13.31 -86.19
N ARG A 258 28.20 -14.00 -85.20
CA ARG A 258 29.46 -14.74 -85.39
C ARG A 258 29.31 -15.87 -86.41
N GLY A 259 28.16 -16.54 -86.45
CA GLY A 259 27.80 -17.54 -87.46
C GLY A 259 27.75 -16.93 -88.86
N GLY A 260 26.96 -15.86 -89.05
CA GLY A 260 26.87 -15.14 -90.32
C GLY A 260 28.21 -14.58 -90.80
N LEU A 261 29.06 -14.04 -89.90
CA LEU A 261 30.42 -13.61 -90.26
C LEU A 261 31.32 -14.77 -90.72
N ARG A 262 31.13 -15.99 -90.20
CA ARG A 262 31.85 -17.19 -90.69
C ARG A 262 31.36 -17.59 -92.08
N GLU A 263 30.06 -17.52 -92.33
CA GLU A 263 29.46 -17.79 -93.64
C GLU A 263 29.95 -16.79 -94.69
N VAL A 264 29.91 -15.48 -94.39
CA VAL A 264 30.48 -14.43 -95.25
C VAL A 264 31.96 -14.70 -95.54
N ARG A 265 32.73 -15.09 -94.52
CA ARG A 265 34.15 -15.44 -94.72
C ARG A 265 34.32 -16.68 -95.59
N SER A 266 33.43 -17.67 -95.52
CA SER A 266 33.43 -18.84 -96.41
C SER A 266 33.11 -18.41 -97.84
N GLY A 267 32.06 -17.63 -98.05
CA GLY A 267 31.69 -17.09 -99.36
C GLY A 267 32.84 -16.28 -99.99
N PHE A 268 33.55 -15.45 -99.22
CA PHE A 268 34.75 -14.76 -99.70
C PHE A 268 35.90 -15.71 -100.09
N ARG A 269 36.05 -16.86 -99.43
CA ARG A 269 37.03 -17.88 -99.85
C ARG A 269 36.61 -18.57 -101.14
N GLU A 270 35.33 -18.88 -101.29
CA GLU A 270 34.77 -19.47 -102.51
C GLU A 270 34.93 -18.50 -103.69
N VAL A 271 34.56 -17.24 -103.53
CA VAL A 271 34.79 -16.19 -104.55
C VAL A 271 36.28 -16.07 -104.90
N ASN A 272 37.17 -16.07 -103.91
CA ASN A 272 38.62 -16.06 -104.18
C ASN A 272 39.10 -17.35 -104.87
N GLY A 273 38.49 -18.50 -104.59
CA GLY A 273 38.72 -19.76 -105.28
C GLY A 273 38.33 -19.66 -106.74
N GLY A 274 37.08 -19.25 -107.02
CA GLY A 274 36.59 -19.04 -108.39
C GLY A 274 37.40 -17.99 -109.15
N LEU A 275 37.81 -16.89 -108.52
CA LEU A 275 38.70 -15.90 -109.17
C LEU A 275 40.08 -16.49 -109.50
N ARG A 276 40.61 -17.42 -108.70
CA ARG A 276 41.86 -18.13 -109.01
C ARG A 276 41.68 -19.10 -110.17
N GLU A 277 40.54 -19.80 -110.24
CA GLU A 277 40.17 -20.67 -111.36
C GLU A 277 40.05 -19.87 -112.65
N VAL A 278 39.25 -18.79 -112.67
CA VAL A 278 39.15 -17.87 -113.82
C VAL A 278 40.51 -17.33 -114.24
N ARG A 279 41.38 -16.99 -113.28
CA ARG A 279 42.76 -16.56 -113.60
C ARG A 279 43.59 -17.68 -114.20
N GLY A 280 43.37 -18.94 -113.80
CA GLY A 280 43.95 -20.14 -114.40
C GLY A 280 43.48 -20.32 -115.83
N GLU A 281 42.16 -20.32 -116.06
CA GLU A 281 41.55 -20.41 -117.39
C GLU A 281 42.03 -19.28 -118.32
N LEU A 282 42.10 -18.04 -117.82
CA LEU A 282 42.65 -16.92 -118.60
C LEU A 282 44.14 -17.11 -118.96
N ARG A 283 44.92 -17.81 -118.13
CA ARG A 283 46.32 -18.16 -118.47
C ARG A 283 46.36 -19.22 -119.56
N GLU A 284 45.47 -20.22 -119.51
CA GLU A 284 45.32 -21.25 -120.54
C GLU A 284 44.84 -20.66 -121.86
N VAL A 285 43.83 -19.79 -121.85
CA VAL A 285 43.41 -19.03 -123.05
C VAL A 285 44.59 -18.23 -123.60
N ARG A 286 45.40 -17.59 -122.73
CA ARG A 286 46.59 -16.85 -123.17
C ARG A 286 47.70 -17.76 -123.71
N SER A 287 47.85 -19.00 -123.24
CA SER A 287 48.78 -19.96 -123.85
C SER A 287 48.25 -20.47 -125.19
N GLY A 288 46.97 -20.84 -125.28
CA GLY A 288 46.32 -21.24 -126.52
C GLY A 288 46.39 -20.14 -127.59
N LEU A 289 46.14 -18.87 -127.23
CA LEU A 289 46.34 -17.73 -128.14
C LEU A 289 47.80 -17.56 -128.59
N ARG A 290 48.77 -17.94 -127.75
CA ARG A 290 50.20 -17.94 -128.14
C ARG A 290 50.54 -19.08 -129.08
N GLU A 291 49.97 -20.26 -128.87
CA GLU A 291 50.07 -21.41 -129.78
C GLU A 291 49.47 -21.07 -131.13
N VAL A 292 48.22 -20.59 -131.18
CA VAL A 292 47.57 -20.12 -132.41
C VAL A 292 48.41 -19.04 -133.11
N ARG A 293 49.03 -18.12 -132.36
CA ARG A 293 49.96 -17.13 -132.93
C ARG A 293 51.23 -17.79 -133.50
N GLY A 294 51.72 -18.85 -132.88
CA GLY A 294 52.81 -19.69 -133.39
C GLY A 294 52.42 -20.37 -134.70
N GLU A 295 51.30 -21.08 -134.71
CA GLU A 295 50.75 -21.72 -135.91
C GLU A 295 50.51 -20.73 -137.04
N LEU A 296 49.95 -19.54 -136.76
CA LEU A 296 49.79 -18.49 -137.76
C LEU A 296 51.12 -17.99 -138.33
N ARG A 297 52.21 -18.00 -137.53
CA ARG A 297 53.55 -17.68 -138.04
C ARG A 297 54.07 -18.79 -138.93
N GLU A 298 53.83 -20.05 -138.59
CA GLU A 298 54.18 -21.21 -139.42
C GLU A 298 53.41 -21.18 -140.73
N VAL A 299 52.09 -20.99 -140.71
CA VAL A 299 51.26 -20.79 -141.91
C VAL A 299 51.78 -19.63 -142.74
N ARG A 300 52.16 -18.51 -142.12
CA ARG A 300 52.76 -17.38 -142.84
C ARG A 300 54.13 -17.73 -143.44
N SER A 301 54.90 -18.62 -142.82
CA SER A 301 56.16 -19.11 -143.36
C SER A 301 55.90 -20.06 -144.54
N GLY A 302 54.97 -21.00 -144.41
CA GLY A 302 54.56 -21.91 -145.48
C GLY A 302 53.97 -21.16 -146.68
N LEU A 303 53.15 -20.13 -146.45
CA LEU A 303 52.67 -19.25 -147.54
C LEU A 303 53.82 -18.50 -148.22
N ARG A 304 54.89 -18.16 -147.49
CA ARG A 304 56.10 -17.56 -148.05
C ARG A 304 56.89 -18.56 -148.88
N GLU A 305 57.01 -19.80 -148.42
CA GLU A 305 57.61 -20.91 -149.17
C GLU A 305 56.82 -21.21 -150.44
N VAL A 306 55.49 -21.32 -150.36
CA VAL A 306 54.61 -21.45 -151.52
C VAL A 306 54.78 -20.27 -152.47
N SER A 307 54.88 -19.04 -151.96
CA SER A 307 55.16 -17.86 -152.79
C SER A 307 56.55 -17.92 -153.44
N GLY A 308 57.55 -18.51 -152.77
CA GLY A 308 58.87 -18.80 -153.31
C GLY A 308 58.81 -19.84 -154.42
N GLY A 309 58.15 -20.98 -154.16
CA GLY A 309 57.91 -22.04 -155.15
C GLY A 309 57.12 -21.54 -156.36
N LEU A 310 56.11 -20.69 -156.18
CA LEU A 310 55.39 -20.06 -157.30
C LEU A 310 56.27 -19.11 -158.12
N ARG A 311 57.25 -18.43 -157.49
CA ARG A 311 58.26 -17.64 -158.23
C ARG A 311 59.20 -18.55 -159.01
N GLU A 312 59.62 -19.67 -158.43
CA GLU A 312 60.43 -20.68 -159.13
C GLU A 312 59.66 -21.29 -160.31
N VAL A 313 58.40 -21.68 -160.13
CA VAL A 313 57.53 -22.14 -161.23
C VAL A 313 57.37 -21.06 -162.29
N SER A 314 57.20 -19.80 -161.90
CA SER A 314 57.16 -18.67 -162.83
C SER A 314 58.49 -18.45 -163.55
N GLY A 315 59.62 -18.78 -162.93
CA GLY A 315 60.95 -18.81 -163.52
C GLY A 315 61.08 -19.95 -164.53
N GLY A 316 60.72 -21.18 -164.14
CA GLY A 316 60.69 -22.36 -164.99
C GLY A 316 59.76 -22.20 -166.20
N LEU A 317 58.58 -21.58 -166.03
CA LEU A 317 57.70 -21.26 -167.16
C LEU A 317 58.31 -20.22 -168.13
N ARG A 318 59.13 -19.28 -167.64
CA ARG A 318 59.91 -18.38 -168.51
C ARG A 318 60.98 -19.15 -169.26
N GLU A 319 61.67 -20.08 -168.59
CA GLU A 319 62.65 -20.95 -169.22
C GLU A 319 62.03 -21.85 -170.29
N VAL A 320 60.89 -22.48 -170.00
CA VAL A 320 60.10 -23.24 -170.98
C VAL A 320 59.68 -22.35 -172.14
N ARG A 321 59.23 -21.12 -171.88
CA ARG A 321 58.90 -20.16 -172.93
C ARG A 321 60.12 -19.77 -173.78
N SER A 322 61.31 -19.63 -173.19
CA SER A 322 62.54 -19.42 -173.97
C SER A 322 62.94 -20.67 -174.75
N GLY A 323 62.82 -21.86 -174.16
CA GLY A 323 63.06 -23.13 -174.83
C GLY A 323 62.13 -23.33 -176.02
N LEU A 324 60.84 -23.00 -175.89
CA LEU A 324 59.89 -23.02 -177.00
C LEU A 324 60.24 -22.01 -178.10
N ARG A 325 60.83 -20.85 -177.78
CA ARG A 325 61.37 -19.93 -178.81
C ARG A 325 62.56 -20.53 -179.54
N VAL A 326 63.46 -21.21 -178.82
CA VAL A 326 64.61 -21.92 -179.41
C VAL A 326 64.11 -23.07 -180.31
N VAL A 327 63.15 -23.87 -179.87
CA VAL A 327 62.53 -24.92 -180.69
C VAL A 327 61.83 -24.33 -181.91
N SER A 328 61.14 -23.19 -181.76
CA SER A 328 60.51 -22.48 -182.88
C SER A 328 61.54 -21.91 -183.88
N ALA A 329 62.73 -21.56 -183.42
CA ALA A 329 63.85 -21.16 -184.28
C ALA A 329 64.45 -22.39 -184.98
N GLY A 330 64.67 -23.48 -184.26
CA GLY A 330 65.15 -24.75 -184.82
C GLY A 330 64.19 -25.35 -185.86
N LEU A 331 62.87 -25.26 -185.66
CA LEU A 331 61.89 -25.67 -186.67
C LEU A 331 61.92 -24.79 -187.93
N ARG A 332 62.28 -23.50 -187.81
CA ARG A 332 62.54 -22.64 -188.97
C ARG A 332 63.81 -23.04 -189.71
N GLU A 333 64.85 -23.45 -188.98
CA GLU A 333 66.10 -23.97 -189.53
C GLU A 333 65.89 -25.29 -190.27
N VAL A 334 65.13 -26.24 -189.68
CA VAL A 334 64.73 -27.50 -190.32
C VAL A 334 63.91 -27.25 -191.59
N ARG A 335 63.02 -26.25 -191.58
CA ARG A 335 62.29 -25.83 -192.78
C ARG A 335 63.22 -25.28 -193.87
N GLY A 336 64.28 -24.57 -193.49
CA GLY A 336 65.34 -24.12 -194.39
C GLY A 336 66.12 -25.29 -194.99
N GLY A 337 66.56 -26.24 -194.15
CA GLY A 337 67.26 -27.44 -194.59
C GLY A 337 66.43 -28.35 -195.52
N LEU A 338 65.12 -28.47 -195.28
CA LEU A 338 64.23 -29.20 -196.19
C LEU A 338 64.05 -28.50 -197.54
N GLN A 339 64.14 -27.18 -197.60
CA GLN A 339 64.17 -26.45 -198.88
C GLN A 339 65.50 -26.69 -199.63
N GLU A 340 66.64 -26.72 -198.93
CA GLU A 340 67.95 -27.06 -199.51
C GLU A 340 68.01 -28.49 -200.05
N VAL A 341 67.43 -29.47 -199.33
CA VAL A 341 67.31 -30.86 -199.80
C VAL A 341 66.43 -30.95 -201.05
N SER A 342 65.38 -30.11 -201.13
CA SER A 342 64.52 -30.05 -202.31
C SER A 342 65.22 -29.45 -203.53
N SER A 343 66.12 -28.47 -203.34
CA SER A 343 66.99 -27.98 -204.42
C SER A 343 68.05 -29.01 -204.83
N GLY A 344 68.70 -29.67 -203.87
CA GLY A 344 69.72 -30.69 -204.16
C GLY A 344 69.15 -31.90 -204.91
N THR A 345 67.92 -32.32 -204.61
CA THR A 345 67.24 -33.39 -205.37
C THR A 345 66.86 -32.97 -206.80
N ARG A 346 66.66 -31.67 -207.08
CA ARG A 346 66.51 -31.18 -208.47
C ARG A 346 67.84 -31.17 -209.23
N GLU A 347 68.95 -30.84 -208.57
CA GLU A 347 70.29 -30.90 -209.17
C GLU A 347 70.72 -32.35 -209.49
N VAL A 348 70.49 -33.29 -208.58
CA VAL A 348 70.75 -34.74 -208.82
C VAL A 348 69.92 -35.26 -210.00
N ARG A 349 68.67 -34.80 -210.14
CA ARG A 349 67.82 -35.14 -211.30
C ARG A 349 68.34 -34.54 -212.61
N GLY A 350 69.02 -33.39 -212.55
CA GLY A 350 69.72 -32.77 -213.68
C GLY A 350 70.94 -33.57 -214.11
N GLY A 351 71.80 -33.93 -213.15
CA GLY A 351 73.01 -34.73 -213.42
C GLY A 351 72.71 -36.13 -213.97
N LEU A 352 71.64 -36.79 -213.51
CA LEU A 352 71.20 -38.07 -214.08
C LEU A 352 70.74 -37.96 -215.54
N ARG A 353 70.20 -36.82 -215.97
CA ARG A 353 69.87 -36.60 -217.39
C ARG A 353 71.12 -36.42 -218.25
N GLU A 354 72.15 -35.76 -217.73
CA GLU A 354 73.46 -35.65 -218.40
C GLU A 354 74.14 -37.01 -218.57
N VAL A 355 74.14 -37.86 -217.53
CA VAL A 355 74.67 -39.23 -217.61
C VAL A 355 73.93 -40.06 -218.67
N THR A 356 72.60 -39.86 -218.79
CA THR A 356 71.79 -40.56 -219.80
C THR A 356 72.12 -40.08 -221.22
N CYS A 357 72.49 -38.81 -221.40
CA CYS A 357 72.95 -38.27 -222.68
C CYS A 357 74.37 -38.76 -223.03
N GLY A 358 75.30 -38.79 -222.07
CA GLY A 358 76.66 -39.32 -222.29
C GLY A 358 76.67 -40.80 -222.68
N LEU A 359 75.77 -41.61 -222.09
CA LEU A 359 75.63 -43.02 -222.48
C LEU A 359 75.05 -43.19 -223.90
N ARG A 360 74.30 -42.23 -224.43
CA ARG A 360 73.87 -42.24 -225.85
C ARG A 360 75.02 -41.90 -226.78
N GLU A 361 75.92 -40.99 -226.40
CA GLU A 361 77.12 -40.63 -227.17
C GLU A 361 78.15 -41.76 -227.22
N VAL A 362 78.35 -42.48 -226.11
CA VAL A 362 79.18 -43.69 -226.10
C VAL A 362 78.61 -44.77 -227.03
N ARG A 363 77.28 -44.89 -227.09
CA ARG A 363 76.61 -45.83 -228.00
C ARG A 363 76.74 -45.45 -229.48
N SER A 364 76.83 -44.16 -229.81
CA SER A 364 77.11 -43.72 -231.19
C SER A 364 78.59 -43.93 -231.57
N GLY A 365 79.53 -43.66 -230.66
CA GLY A 365 80.96 -43.91 -230.92
C GLY A 365 81.27 -45.40 -231.18
N LEU A 366 80.64 -46.31 -230.44
CA LEU A 366 80.78 -47.76 -230.69
C LEU A 366 80.18 -48.20 -232.04
N ARG A 367 79.20 -47.48 -232.59
CA ARG A 367 78.69 -47.73 -233.95
C ARG A 367 79.67 -47.27 -235.02
N GLU A 368 80.34 -46.14 -234.83
CA GLU A 368 81.37 -45.66 -235.77
C GLU A 368 82.60 -46.59 -235.81
N VAL A 369 83.03 -47.10 -234.66
CA VAL A 369 84.10 -48.12 -234.60
C VAL A 369 83.71 -49.40 -235.35
N SER A 370 82.43 -49.81 -235.25
CA SER A 370 81.93 -50.97 -236.00
C SER A 370 81.82 -50.73 -237.52
N GLY A 371 81.76 -49.47 -237.95
CA GLY A 371 81.78 -49.04 -239.36
C GLY A 371 83.21 -49.04 -239.93
N GLY A 372 84.17 -48.46 -239.21
CA GLY A 372 85.58 -48.39 -239.65
C GLY A 372 86.23 -49.77 -239.80
N LEU A 373 85.88 -50.74 -238.94
CA LEU A 373 86.38 -52.12 -239.08
C LEU A 373 85.77 -52.87 -240.28
N ARG A 374 84.60 -52.47 -240.78
CA ARG A 374 84.08 -52.99 -242.06
C ARG A 374 84.77 -52.37 -243.27
N GLU A 375 85.22 -51.11 -243.17
CA GLU A 375 86.01 -50.45 -244.22
C GLU A 375 87.43 -51.02 -244.34
N VAL A 376 88.09 -51.35 -243.23
CA VAL A 376 89.39 -52.05 -243.25
C VAL A 376 89.25 -53.45 -243.88
N ARG A 377 88.10 -54.11 -243.66
CA ARG A 377 87.76 -55.38 -244.31
C ARG A 377 87.47 -55.24 -245.82
N GLY A 378 87.18 -54.03 -246.31
CA GLY A 378 86.97 -53.72 -247.73
C GLY A 378 88.26 -53.35 -248.46
N GLY A 379 89.11 -52.49 -247.86
CA GLY A 379 90.33 -51.98 -248.51
C GLY A 379 91.40 -53.04 -248.80
N LEU A 380 91.49 -54.10 -248.00
CA LEU A 380 92.41 -55.22 -248.25
C LEU A 380 91.94 -56.18 -249.36
N ARG A 381 90.72 -55.99 -249.91
CA ARG A 381 90.27 -56.64 -251.16
C ARG A 381 90.58 -55.81 -252.42
N GLU A 382 90.90 -54.52 -252.30
CA GLU A 382 91.13 -53.61 -253.44
C GLU A 382 92.60 -53.30 -253.72
N VAL A 383 93.54 -53.62 -252.81
CA VAL A 383 94.96 -53.58 -253.13
C VAL A 383 95.37 -54.86 -253.86
N ARG A 384 95.20 -54.80 -255.18
CA ARG A 384 96.05 -55.40 -256.23
C ARG A 384 96.01 -56.93 -256.32
N SER A 385 95.11 -57.56 -257.07
CA SER A 385 94.84 -57.46 -258.53
C SER A 385 94.99 -56.09 -259.21
N GLY A 386 96.13 -55.89 -259.88
CA GLY A 386 96.29 -55.03 -261.06
C GLY A 386 97.43 -53.99 -261.02
N PRO A 387 98.30 -53.90 -262.04
CA PRO A 387 98.80 -54.92 -262.98
C PRO A 387 99.99 -55.73 -262.43
#